data_AF-A0A5C3FDA4-F1
#
_entry.id   AF-A0A5C3FDA4-F1
#
_cell.length_a   1.000
_cell.length_b   1.000
_cell.length_c   1.000
_cell.angle_alpha   90.00
_cell.angle_beta   90.00
_cell.angle_gamma   90.00
#
_symmetry.space_group_name_H-M   'P 1'
#
loop_
_entity.id
_entity.type
_entity.pdbx_description
1 polymer ?
#
loop_
_entity_poly.entity_id
_entity_poly.type
_entity_poly.pdbx_seq_one_letter_code
_entity_poly.pdbx_strand_id
1 'polypeptide(L)'
;MASKAAPSASASAQRRQLSEQEIAQQYQARRSELQGIASKIGELEGEADEHRLVIETLTEAQTADPDRKCFRLIGGVLVERTVKEVLPALQTNLDGLKQILEQLLKQYKTKETELQEFQREYAG
;
A
#
# COMPACT_ATOMS: atom_id res chain seq x y z
N MET A 1 25.69 57.12 29.94
CA MET A 1 26.37 56.67 28.69
C MET A 1 26.39 55.15 28.71
N ALA A 2 26.11 54.36 27.68
CA ALA A 2 25.40 54.44 26.41
C ALA A 2 25.51 53.03 25.79
N SER A 3 24.57 52.66 24.92
CA SER A 3 24.63 51.54 23.94
C SER A 3 24.44 50.10 24.44
N LYS A 4 23.78 49.18 23.72
CA LYS A 4 22.85 49.19 22.56
C LYS A 4 22.36 47.75 22.38
N ALA A 5 21.16 47.57 21.83
CA ALA A 5 20.50 46.29 21.54
C ALA A 5 21.18 45.44 20.44
N ALA A 6 20.86 44.14 20.39
CA ALA A 6 20.18 43.53 19.23
C ALA A 6 19.70 42.08 19.51
N PRO A 7 18.47 41.69 19.14
CA PRO A 7 18.03 40.30 19.07
C PRO A 7 18.60 39.61 17.81
N SER A 8 18.95 38.33 17.94
CA SER A 8 19.48 37.50 16.86
C SER A 8 18.42 37.20 15.79
N ALA A 9 18.37 38.05 14.77
CA ALA A 9 17.71 37.76 13.51
C ALA A 9 18.58 36.77 12.70
N SER A 10 18.15 35.50 12.56
CA SER A 10 18.50 34.64 11.40
C SER A 10 17.79 33.29 11.32
N ALA A 11 16.73 33.01 12.09
CA ALA A 11 15.97 31.76 11.94
C ALA A 11 14.91 31.79 10.80
N SER A 12 14.80 32.89 10.05
CA SER A 12 13.79 33.06 8.98
C SER A 12 14.36 33.12 7.56
N ALA A 13 15.66 32.91 7.38
CA ALA A 13 16.32 33.01 6.08
C ALA A 13 16.53 31.62 5.45
N GLN A 14 15.45 30.93 5.03
CA GLN A 14 15.47 29.87 3.99
C GLN A 14 14.10 29.19 3.73
N ARG A 15 13.00 29.95 3.63
CA ARG A 15 11.93 29.49 2.73
C ARG A 15 12.30 29.95 1.33
N ARG A 16 13.09 29.14 0.60
CA ARG A 16 13.19 29.29 -0.86
C ARG A 16 11.77 29.11 -1.38
N GLN A 17 11.13 30.19 -1.84
CA GLN A 17 9.87 30.09 -2.56
C GLN A 17 10.16 29.29 -3.83
N LEU A 18 9.57 28.10 -3.94
CA LEU A 18 9.65 27.28 -5.14
C LEU A 18 9.11 28.08 -6.32
N SER A 19 9.74 27.96 -7.48
CA SER A 19 9.21 28.50 -8.73
C SER A 19 7.91 27.78 -9.13
N GLU A 20 7.07 28.43 -9.93
CA GLU A 20 5.83 27.83 -10.45
C GLU A 20 6.10 26.50 -11.19
N GLN A 21 7.23 26.41 -11.90
CA GLN A 21 7.64 25.19 -12.59
C GLN A 21 7.99 24.06 -11.60
N GLU A 22 8.71 24.36 -10.52
CA GLU A 22 9.04 23.39 -9.47
C GLU A 22 7.78 22.92 -8.73
N ILE A 23 6.84 23.83 -8.48
CA ILE A 23 5.54 23.50 -7.86
C ILE A 23 4.76 22.52 -8.74
N ALA A 24 4.67 22.80 -10.04
CA ALA A 24 3.98 21.93 -10.99
C ALA A 24 4.64 20.54 -11.07
N GLN A 25 5.97 20.48 -11.12
CA GLN A 25 6.71 19.22 -11.16
C GLN A 25 6.49 18.38 -9.90
N GLN A 26 6.59 18.99 -8.71
CA GLN A 26 6.34 18.28 -7.45
C GLN A 26 4.90 17.80 -7.32
N TYR A 27 3.93 18.60 -7.77
CA TYR A 27 2.52 18.21 -7.80
C TYR A 27 2.29 16.96 -8.66
N GLN A 28 2.84 16.94 -9.88
CA GLN A 28 2.70 15.79 -10.78
C GLN A 28 3.39 14.55 -10.21
N ALA A 29 4.58 14.70 -9.61
CA ALA A 29 5.29 13.59 -8.98
C ALA A 29 4.46 12.95 -7.84
N ARG A 30 3.90 13.77 -6.94
CA ARG A 30 3.05 13.30 -5.83
C ARG A 30 1.76 12.64 -6.33
N ARG A 31 1.14 13.18 -7.38
CA ARG A 31 -0.02 12.56 -8.02
C ARG A 31 0.30 11.21 -8.64
N SER A 32 1.44 11.10 -9.33
CA SER A 32 1.88 9.84 -9.93
C SER A 32 2.17 8.78 -8.87
N GLU A 33 2.76 9.17 -7.74
CA GLU A 33 2.98 8.28 -6.59
C GLU A 33 1.64 7.73 -6.04
N LEU A 34 0.66 8.61 -5.81
CA LEU A 34 -0.68 8.20 -5.35
C LEU A 34 -1.38 7.25 -6.33
N GLN A 35 -1.29 7.53 -7.63
CA GLN A 35 -1.87 6.66 -8.65
C GLN A 35 -1.21 5.28 -8.66
N GLY A 36 0.12 5.21 -8.48
CA GLY A 36 0.83 3.95 -8.35
C GLY A 36 0.38 3.13 -7.14
N ILE A 37 0.21 3.78 -5.98
CA ILE A 37 -0.30 3.09 -4.78
C ILE A 37 -1.74 2.59 -5.01
N ALA A 38 -2.62 3.43 -5.59
CA ALA A 38 -3.99 3.04 -5.89
C ALA A 38 -4.08 1.85 -6.86
N SER A 39 -3.27 1.84 -7.91
CA SER A 39 -3.18 0.70 -8.83
C SER A 39 -2.74 -0.57 -8.09
N LYS A 40 -1.74 -0.48 -7.21
CA LYS A 40 -1.26 -1.65 -6.47
C LYS A 40 -2.29 -2.18 -5.47
N ILE A 41 -3.06 -1.30 -4.84
CA ILE A 41 -4.20 -1.70 -3.99
C ILE A 41 -5.19 -2.51 -4.80
N GLY A 42 -5.64 -2.00 -5.95
CA GLY A 42 -6.62 -2.71 -6.78
C GLY A 42 -6.13 -4.08 -7.28
N GLU A 43 -4.85 -4.22 -7.61
CA GLU A 43 -4.24 -5.51 -7.94
C GLU A 43 -4.34 -6.51 -6.77
N LEU A 44 -3.92 -6.10 -5.57
CA LEU A 44 -3.87 -6.97 -4.40
C LEU A 44 -5.26 -7.28 -3.84
N GLU A 45 -6.24 -6.38 -3.99
CA GLU A 45 -7.65 -6.65 -3.68
C GLU A 45 -8.19 -7.79 -4.56
N GLY A 46 -7.91 -7.75 -5.87
CA GLY A 46 -8.26 -8.84 -6.78
C GLY A 46 -7.62 -10.17 -6.40
N GLU A 47 -6.32 -10.19 -6.11
CA GLU A 47 -5.62 -11.39 -5.64
C GLU A 47 -6.23 -11.93 -4.32
N ALA A 48 -6.56 -11.05 -3.38
CA ALA A 48 -7.17 -11.44 -2.10
C ALA A 48 -8.57 -12.06 -2.29
N ASP A 49 -9.37 -11.52 -3.21
CA ASP A 49 -10.70 -12.04 -3.53
C ASP A 49 -10.62 -13.42 -4.22
N GLU A 50 -9.69 -13.60 -5.15
CA GLU A 50 -9.42 -14.91 -5.77
C GLU A 50 -9.00 -15.94 -4.70
N HIS A 51 -8.08 -15.56 -3.81
CA HIS A 51 -7.66 -16.41 -2.69
C HIS A 51 -8.84 -16.78 -1.78
N ARG A 52 -9.71 -15.83 -1.47
CA ARG A 52 -10.91 -16.03 -0.64
C ARG A 52 -11.84 -17.07 -1.25
N LEU A 53 -12.12 -16.97 -2.54
CA LEU A 53 -13.00 -17.91 -3.25
C LEU A 53 -12.44 -19.34 -3.26
N VAL A 54 -11.13 -19.49 -3.45
CA VAL A 54 -10.46 -20.80 -3.40
C VAL A 54 -10.55 -21.40 -1.99
N ILE A 55 -10.34 -20.59 -0.94
CA ILE A 55 -10.45 -21.03 0.45
C ILE A 55 -11.88 -21.48 0.77
N GLU A 56 -12.90 -20.73 0.36
CA GLU A 56 -14.31 -21.10 0.56
C GLU A 56 -14.60 -22.48 -0.05
N THR A 57 -14.22 -22.67 -1.31
CA THR A 57 -14.40 -23.93 -2.04
C THR A 57 -13.67 -25.11 -1.36
N LEU A 58 -12.45 -24.89 -0.90
CA LEU A 58 -11.66 -25.93 -0.24
C LEU A 58 -12.13 -26.20 1.20
N THR A 59 -12.77 -25.25 1.87
CA THR A 59 -13.35 -25.45 3.21
C THR A 59 -14.53 -26.41 3.14
N GLU A 60 -15.37 -26.29 2.11
CA GLU A 60 -16.44 -27.27 1.83
C GLU A 60 -15.84 -28.66 1.57
N ALA A 61 -14.78 -28.72 0.75
CA ALA A 61 -14.08 -29.97 0.47
C ALA A 61 -13.47 -30.59 1.74
N GLN A 62 -12.89 -29.78 2.63
CA GLN A 62 -12.32 -30.26 3.90
C GLN A 62 -13.38 -30.82 4.84
N THR A 63 -14.55 -30.18 4.87
CA THR A 63 -15.69 -30.63 5.69
C THR A 63 -16.22 -31.98 5.23
N ALA A 64 -16.24 -32.22 3.92
CA ALA A 64 -16.68 -33.48 3.34
C ALA A 64 -15.61 -34.59 3.45
N ASP A 65 -14.36 -34.28 3.12
CA ASP A 65 -13.23 -35.20 3.14
C ASP A 65 -11.90 -34.43 3.34
N PRO A 66 -11.31 -34.43 4.54
CA PRO A 66 -10.06 -33.71 4.81
C PRO A 66 -8.84 -34.34 4.12
N ASP A 67 -8.89 -35.62 3.76
CA ASP A 67 -7.83 -36.37 3.08
C ASP A 67 -7.97 -36.36 1.56
N ARG A 68 -8.99 -35.67 1.04
CA ARG A 68 -9.18 -35.47 -0.40
C ARG A 68 -7.90 -34.90 -1.02
N LYS A 69 -7.44 -35.56 -2.09
CA LYS A 69 -6.24 -35.16 -2.82
C LYS A 69 -6.41 -33.77 -3.44
N CYS A 70 -5.42 -32.92 -3.24
CA CYS A 70 -5.20 -31.63 -3.87
C CYS A 70 -3.93 -31.67 -4.69
N PHE A 71 -3.92 -30.98 -5.83
CA PHE A 71 -2.73 -30.87 -6.68
C PHE A 71 -2.36 -29.41 -6.85
N ARG A 72 -1.15 -29.05 -6.42
CA ARG A 72 -0.60 -27.71 -6.57
C ARG A 72 0.35 -27.67 -7.76
N LEU A 73 0.10 -26.79 -8.72
CA LEU A 73 1.01 -26.56 -9.84
C LEU A 73 2.18 -25.66 -9.41
N ILE A 74 3.41 -26.16 -9.52
CA ILE A 74 4.65 -25.42 -9.20
C ILE A 74 5.62 -25.60 -10.36
N GLY A 75 5.95 -24.53 -11.08
CA GLY A 75 6.91 -24.58 -12.18
C GLY A 75 6.56 -25.59 -13.28
N GLY A 76 5.27 -25.85 -13.51
CA GLY A 76 4.80 -26.85 -14.48
C GLY A 76 4.63 -28.28 -13.93
N VAL A 77 4.99 -28.54 -12.67
CA VAL A 77 4.83 -29.85 -12.01
C VAL A 77 3.65 -29.82 -11.04
N LEU A 78 2.77 -30.82 -11.11
CA LEU A 78 1.70 -31.02 -10.14
C LEU A 78 2.24 -31.76 -8.91
N VAL A 79 2.15 -31.13 -7.74
CA VAL A 79 2.52 -31.71 -6.46
C VAL A 79 1.26 -32.17 -5.74
N GLU A 80 1.17 -33.46 -5.45
CA GLU A 80 0.08 -34.04 -4.65
C GLU A 80 0.20 -33.64 -3.17
N ARG A 81 -0.92 -33.22 -2.60
CA ARG A 81 -1.16 -32.86 -1.20
C ARG A 81 -2.58 -33.28 -0.82
N THR A 82 -2.98 -33.03 0.41
CA THR A 82 -4.39 -33.13 0.84
C THR A 82 -5.01 -31.75 1.07
N VAL A 83 -6.34 -31.66 1.09
CA VAL A 83 -7.04 -30.40 1.41
C VAL A 83 -6.59 -29.84 2.76
N LYS A 84 -6.50 -30.69 3.80
CA LYS A 84 -6.07 -30.27 5.15
C LYS A 84 -4.65 -29.73 5.21
N GLU A 85 -3.77 -30.13 4.30
CA GLU A 85 -2.39 -29.61 4.19
C GLU A 85 -2.32 -28.28 3.44
N VAL A 86 -3.20 -28.07 2.45
CA VAL A 86 -3.16 -26.90 1.57
C VAL A 86 -3.89 -25.71 2.16
N LEU A 87 -5.03 -25.93 2.84
CA LEU A 87 -5.87 -24.84 3.34
C LEU A 87 -5.13 -23.87 4.27
N PRO A 88 -4.31 -24.32 5.25
CA PRO A 88 -3.60 -23.40 6.15
C PRO A 88 -2.63 -22.47 5.42
N ALA A 89 -1.98 -22.97 4.36
CA ALA A 89 -1.05 -22.15 3.57
C ALA A 89 -1.79 -21.08 2.76
N LEU A 90 -2.96 -21.41 2.20
CA LEU A 90 -3.80 -20.43 1.51
C LEU A 90 -4.31 -19.35 2.47
N GLN A 91 -4.74 -19.74 3.67
CA GLN A 91 -5.21 -18.81 4.71
C GLN A 91 -4.09 -17.85 5.13
N THR A 92 -2.90 -18.38 5.40
CA THR A 92 -1.72 -17.59 5.77
C THR A 92 -1.36 -16.58 4.67
N ASN A 93 -1.43 -16.99 3.40
CA ASN A 93 -1.17 -16.09 2.27
C ASN A 93 -2.22 -14.98 2.17
N LEU A 94 -3.50 -15.30 2.33
CA LEU A 94 -4.58 -14.31 2.33
C LEU A 94 -4.40 -13.30 3.47
N ASP A 95 -4.02 -13.74 4.66
CA ASP A 95 -3.78 -12.85 5.79
C ASP A 95 -2.58 -11.93 5.54
N GLY A 96 -1.52 -12.45 4.89
CA GLY A 96 -0.40 -11.64 4.42
C GLY A 96 -0.81 -10.57 3.40
N LEU A 97 -1.66 -10.92 2.42
CA LEU A 97 -2.20 -9.97 1.45
C LEU A 97 -2.99 -8.85 2.14
N LYS A 98 -3.85 -9.19 3.11
CA LYS A 98 -4.61 -8.21 3.90
C LYS A 98 -3.72 -7.25 4.67
N GLN A 99 -2.65 -7.76 5.29
CA GLN A 99 -1.68 -6.91 6.01
C GLN A 99 -0.99 -5.92 5.06
N ILE A 100 -0.62 -6.36 3.86
CA ILE A 100 0.00 -5.48 2.86
C ILE A 100 -1.02 -4.44 2.37
N LEU A 101 -2.27 -4.83 2.13
CA LEU A 101 -3.35 -3.91 1.75
C LEU A 101 -3.58 -2.83 2.81
N GLU A 102 -3.64 -3.19 4.09
CA GLU A 102 -3.74 -2.22 5.19
C GLU A 102 -2.58 -1.23 5.20
N GLN A 103 -1.35 -1.71 4.95
CA GLN A 103 -0.18 -0.84 4.85
C GLN A 103 -0.25 0.11 3.67
N LEU A 104 -0.67 -0.37 2.49
CA LEU A 104 -0.83 0.45 1.28
C LEU A 104 -1.93 1.50 1.45
N LEU A 105 -3.07 1.14 2.05
CA LEU A 105 -4.15 2.08 2.36
C LEU A 105 -3.67 3.19 3.30
N LYS A 106 -2.89 2.85 4.32
CA LYS A 106 -2.28 3.84 5.22
C LYS A 106 -1.32 4.75 4.46
N GLN A 107 -0.44 4.19 3.63
CA GLN A 107 0.50 4.97 2.81
C GLN A 107 -0.25 5.90 1.85
N TYR A 108 -1.28 5.41 1.17
CA TYR A 108 -2.13 6.20 0.30
C TYR A 108 -2.71 7.41 1.05
N LYS A 109 -3.30 7.20 2.23
CA LYS A 109 -3.91 8.27 3.03
C LYS A 109 -2.90 9.32 3.51
N THR A 110 -1.71 8.88 3.92
CA THR A 110 -0.61 9.80 4.27
C THR A 110 -0.23 10.67 3.06
N LYS A 111 0.01 10.05 1.90
CA LYS A 111 0.40 10.77 0.68
C LYS A 111 -0.70 11.66 0.13
N GLU A 112 -1.95 11.27 0.28
CA GLU A 112 -3.13 12.06 -0.10
C GLU A 112 -3.19 13.33 0.75
N THR A 113 -2.94 13.20 2.06
CA THR A 113 -2.88 14.36 2.97
C THR A 113 -1.71 15.28 2.62
N GLU A 114 -0.50 14.74 2.37
CA GLU A 114 0.65 15.53 1.93
C GLU A 114 0.37 16.30 0.62
N LEU A 115 -0.32 15.67 -0.34
CA LEU A 115 -0.70 16.33 -1.59
C LEU A 115 -1.71 17.45 -1.35
N GLN A 116 -2.72 17.22 -0.50
CA GLN A 116 -3.71 18.24 -0.16
C GLN A 116 -3.08 19.43 0.58
N GLU A 117 -2.15 19.18 1.51
CA GLU A 117 -1.41 20.22 2.21
C GLU A 117 -0.53 21.03 1.24
N PHE A 118 0.18 20.35 0.34
CA PHE A 118 0.96 21.00 -0.72
C PHE A 118 0.05 21.86 -1.62
N GLN A 119 -1.12 21.36 -2.00
CA GLN A 119 -2.08 22.16 -2.77
C GLN A 119 -2.56 23.39 -2.01
N ARG A 120 -2.75 23.32 -0.68
CA ARG A 120 -3.18 24.47 0.13
C ARG A 120 -2.08 25.50 0.31
N GLU A 121 -0.83 25.06 0.46
CA GLU A 121 0.32 25.95 0.64
C GLU A 121 0.59 26.79 -0.63
N TYR A 122 0.35 26.20 -1.80
CA TYR A 122 0.61 26.83 -3.11
C TYR A 122 -0.67 27.10 -3.92
N ALA A 123 -1.85 26.99 -3.32
CA ALA A 123 -3.08 27.54 -3.89
C ALA A 123 -2.97 29.06 -3.77
N GLY A 124 -2.90 29.72 -4.92
CA GLY A 124 -2.63 31.17 -5.03
C GLY A 124 -3.40 32.05 -4.06
#